data_AF-A0A4Q7MW79-F1
#
_entry.id   AF-A0A4Q7MW79-F1
#
_cell.length_a   1.000
_cell.length_b   1.000
_cell.length_c   1.000
_cell.angle_alpha   90.00
_cell.angle_beta   90.00
_cell.angle_gamma   90.00
#
_symmetry.space_group_name_H-M   'P 1'
#
loop_
_entity.id
_entity.type
_entity.pdbx_description
1 polymer ?
#
loop_
_entity_poly.entity_id
_entity_poly.type
_entity_poly.pdbx_seq_one_letter_code
_entity_poly.pdbx_strand_id
1 'polypeptide(L)'
;MALSDHGYKLLFSQPCIVSSLLRDIVPALDGGWTDILALEHMTPVRSELISNTLQRRHGDMIWRIPRKDRHELFLVLMLEFQSRTDHAMALRLTTYRSLLYEDLLARTPLKARQTLPAVVPLVIHTGVRPWHARRDLAELIDPVPPPLTPYQPRQRYLLIDARTQAHNQLLPTDSLARLIFRLEHNHGLHDTTRIIDRLGRLMQAPQYQEARRAILAWLQHVLLPRNLPDQAIPPFEDLMELNTLLRTKRYTWKEYEELKAHRLGIRRGRREGRLEGRTLGRNEGRIEGRAEGRIEGHTEGRIEGRTEGLTEGSVAILQRLLQRKFGTLPPDVVAKLGQAPIPLLCRWSERLLDAQTLEEVFD
;
A
#
# COMPACT_ATOMS: atom_id res chain seq x y z
N MET A 1 4.20 -12.00 -12.81
CA MET A 1 3.00 -11.68 -12.00
C MET A 1 1.75 -12.38 -12.55
N ALA A 2 1.43 -12.28 -13.85
CA ALA A 2 0.35 -13.07 -14.46
C ALA A 2 0.51 -14.60 -14.26
N LEU A 3 1.72 -15.14 -14.37
CA LEU A 3 2.00 -16.56 -14.12
C LEU A 3 1.63 -17.04 -12.69
N SER A 4 1.78 -16.18 -11.68
CA SER A 4 1.45 -16.53 -10.29
C SER A 4 -0.06 -16.67 -10.06
N ASP A 5 -0.82 -15.80 -10.72
CA ASP A 5 -2.28 -15.78 -10.70
C ASP A 5 -2.87 -17.01 -11.39
N HIS A 6 -2.36 -17.36 -12.58
CA HIS A 6 -2.77 -18.58 -13.30
C HIS A 6 -2.45 -19.86 -12.51
N GLY A 7 -1.31 -19.86 -11.80
CA GLY A 7 -0.93 -20.95 -10.93
C GLY A 7 -1.92 -21.20 -9.79
N TYR A 8 -2.30 -20.13 -9.07
CA TYR A 8 -3.28 -20.26 -8.00
C TYR A 8 -4.67 -20.62 -8.51
N LYS A 9 -5.08 -20.15 -9.69
CA LYS A 9 -6.33 -20.60 -10.32
C LYS A 9 -6.33 -22.09 -10.57
N LEU A 10 -5.22 -22.63 -11.08
CA LEU A 10 -5.09 -24.06 -11.34
C LEU A 10 -5.17 -24.89 -10.04
N LEU A 11 -4.63 -24.37 -8.94
CA LEU A 11 -4.73 -25.01 -7.62
C LEU A 11 -6.18 -24.94 -7.08
N PHE A 12 -6.79 -23.77 -7.09
CA PHE A 12 -8.13 -23.55 -6.56
C PHE A 12 -9.24 -23.94 -7.55
N SER A 13 -8.90 -24.48 -8.73
CA SER A 13 -9.82 -25.24 -9.59
C SER A 13 -10.05 -26.66 -9.11
N GLN A 14 -9.26 -27.13 -8.14
CA GLN A 14 -9.37 -28.48 -7.61
C GLN A 14 -10.34 -28.50 -6.42
N PRO A 15 -11.43 -29.28 -6.48
CA PRO A 15 -12.43 -29.30 -5.41
C PRO A 15 -11.83 -29.63 -4.05
N CYS A 16 -10.88 -30.56 -3.97
CA CYS A 16 -10.27 -30.94 -2.69
C CYS A 16 -9.47 -29.81 -2.03
N ILE A 17 -8.86 -28.91 -2.80
CA ILE A 17 -8.11 -27.77 -2.28
C ILE A 17 -9.08 -26.72 -1.75
N VAL A 18 -10.15 -26.41 -2.51
CA VAL A 18 -11.21 -25.48 -2.07
C VAL A 18 -11.96 -26.04 -0.86
N SER A 19 -12.28 -27.33 -0.83
CA SER A 19 -12.92 -27.98 0.33
C SER A 19 -12.01 -27.94 1.56
N SER A 20 -10.70 -28.12 1.41
CA SER A 20 -9.76 -27.92 2.53
C SER A 20 -9.70 -26.47 3.00
N LEU A 21 -9.72 -25.49 2.08
CA LEU A 21 -9.80 -24.06 2.43
C LEU A 21 -11.05 -23.77 3.27
N LEU A 22 -12.21 -24.21 2.80
CA LEU A 22 -13.49 -23.96 3.46
C LEU A 22 -13.62 -24.73 4.78
N ARG A 23 -13.21 -25.99 4.83
CA ARG A 23 -13.34 -26.80 6.05
C ARG A 23 -12.32 -26.41 7.12
N ASP A 24 -11.09 -26.10 6.72
CA ASP A 24 -9.98 -26.02 7.68
C ASP A 24 -9.63 -24.57 8.03
N ILE A 25 -9.75 -23.62 7.08
CA ILE A 25 -9.27 -22.23 7.25
C ILE A 25 -10.40 -21.26 7.57
N VAL A 26 -11.52 -21.33 6.85
CA VAL A 26 -12.63 -20.38 7.01
C VAL A 26 -13.26 -20.37 8.42
N PRO A 27 -13.45 -21.51 9.12
CA PRO A 27 -14.02 -21.49 10.47
C PRO A 27 -13.22 -20.66 11.46
N ALA A 28 -11.89 -20.64 11.31
CA ALA A 28 -11.01 -19.85 12.14
C ALA A 28 -11.10 -18.33 11.85
N LEU A 29 -11.72 -17.94 10.74
CA LEU A 29 -11.81 -16.55 10.29
C LEU A 29 -13.20 -15.93 10.48
N ASP A 30 -14.27 -16.70 10.25
CA ASP A 30 -15.63 -16.14 10.14
C ASP A 30 -16.72 -17.07 10.68
N GLY A 31 -16.39 -17.88 11.70
CA GLY A 31 -17.33 -18.78 12.36
C GLY A 31 -17.61 -20.08 11.58
N GLY A 32 -18.17 -21.08 12.26
CA GLY A 32 -18.36 -22.45 11.76
C GLY A 32 -19.48 -22.65 10.73
N TRP A 33 -19.84 -21.64 9.94
CA TRP A 33 -20.92 -21.76 8.95
C TRP A 33 -20.60 -22.75 7.82
N THR A 34 -19.35 -23.14 7.62
CA THR A 34 -18.99 -24.11 6.59
C THR A 34 -19.51 -25.52 6.90
N ASP A 35 -19.90 -25.80 8.15
CA ASP A 35 -20.47 -27.09 8.56
C ASP A 35 -21.86 -27.35 7.95
N ILE A 36 -22.57 -26.32 7.49
CA ILE A 36 -23.86 -26.47 6.78
C ILE A 36 -23.69 -26.83 5.30
N LEU A 37 -22.46 -26.87 4.78
CA LEU A 37 -22.17 -27.15 3.38
C LEU A 37 -21.93 -28.64 3.14
N ALA A 38 -22.36 -29.13 1.97
CA ALA A 38 -22.04 -30.46 1.45
C ALA A 38 -20.88 -30.34 0.44
N LEU A 39 -19.66 -30.17 0.96
CA LEU A 39 -18.45 -29.86 0.19
C LEU A 39 -18.07 -30.95 -0.83
N GLU A 40 -18.49 -32.18 -0.60
CA GLU A 40 -18.30 -33.32 -1.49
C GLU A 40 -19.13 -33.24 -2.79
N HIS A 41 -20.17 -32.40 -2.81
CA HIS A 41 -21.05 -32.17 -3.96
C HIS A 41 -20.78 -30.84 -4.67
N MET A 42 -19.69 -30.17 -4.33
CA MET A 42 -19.32 -28.88 -4.89
C MET A 42 -18.92 -28.99 -6.37
N THR A 43 -19.41 -28.05 -7.19
CA THR A 43 -19.17 -28.03 -8.65
C THR A 43 -18.74 -26.65 -9.12
N PRO A 44 -17.77 -26.54 -10.05
CA PRO A 44 -17.40 -25.24 -10.62
C PRO A 44 -18.52 -24.71 -11.52
N VAL A 45 -18.72 -23.39 -11.54
CA VAL A 45 -19.70 -22.70 -12.38
C VAL A 45 -18.95 -21.95 -13.47
N ARG A 46 -19.30 -22.21 -14.74
CA ARG A 46 -18.81 -21.43 -15.88
C ARG A 46 -19.72 -20.21 -16.05
N SER A 47 -19.20 -19.01 -15.82
CA SER A 47 -19.91 -17.77 -16.14
C SER A 47 -19.23 -17.08 -17.32
N GLU A 48 -19.97 -16.95 -18.42
CA GLU A 48 -19.51 -16.28 -19.66
C GLU A 48 -19.71 -14.75 -19.61
N LEU A 49 -20.58 -14.28 -18.72
CA LEU A 49 -21.03 -12.87 -18.64
C LEU A 49 -20.02 -11.91 -17.98
N ILE A 50 -19.10 -12.41 -17.16
CA ILE A 50 -17.99 -11.58 -16.61
C ILE A 50 -17.04 -11.10 -17.75
N SER A 51 -17.17 -11.65 -18.96
CA SER A 51 -16.28 -11.33 -20.09
C SER A 51 -16.67 -10.11 -20.93
N ASN A 52 -17.93 -9.66 -20.93
CA ASN A 52 -18.42 -8.76 -21.99
C ASN A 52 -18.40 -7.25 -21.69
N THR A 53 -18.37 -6.79 -20.43
CA THR A 53 -18.45 -5.33 -20.12
C THR A 53 -17.36 -4.79 -19.21
N LEU A 54 -16.47 -5.61 -18.67
CA LEU A 54 -15.38 -5.17 -17.80
C LEU A 54 -14.10 -5.89 -18.20
N GLN A 55 -13.32 -5.26 -19.10
CA GLN A 55 -11.97 -5.66 -19.55
C GLN A 55 -11.45 -6.95 -18.92
N ARG A 56 -11.62 -8.09 -19.60
CA ARG A 56 -10.85 -9.35 -19.45
C ARG A 56 -9.91 -9.42 -18.22
N ARG A 57 -10.45 -9.40 -17.00
CA ARG A 57 -9.73 -9.86 -15.82
C ARG A 57 -10.16 -11.31 -15.64
N HIS A 58 -9.42 -12.19 -16.31
CA HIS A 58 -9.59 -13.66 -16.38
C HIS A 58 -9.42 -14.36 -15.01
N GLY A 59 -9.81 -13.74 -13.89
CA GLY A 59 -9.32 -14.03 -12.54
C GLY A 59 -10.23 -14.82 -11.61
N ASP A 60 -11.51 -14.92 -11.92
CA ASP A 60 -12.52 -15.20 -10.90
C ASP A 60 -13.04 -16.63 -11.04
N MET A 61 -13.12 -17.34 -9.91
CA MET A 61 -13.57 -18.72 -9.83
C MET A 61 -14.87 -18.80 -9.04
N ILE A 62 -15.90 -19.42 -9.62
CA ILE A 62 -17.21 -19.55 -8.97
C ILE A 62 -17.46 -21.02 -8.69
N TRP A 63 -17.82 -21.32 -7.45
CA TRP A 63 -18.18 -22.66 -7.01
C TRP A 63 -19.62 -22.66 -6.51
N ARG A 64 -20.42 -23.58 -7.03
CA ARG A 64 -21.75 -23.89 -6.51
C ARG A 64 -21.58 -25.01 -5.48
N ILE A 65 -22.02 -24.74 -4.26
CA ILE A 65 -21.90 -25.63 -3.12
C ILE A 65 -23.30 -25.88 -2.56
N PRO A 66 -23.81 -27.13 -2.63
CA PRO A 66 -25.06 -27.47 -1.98
C PRO A 66 -24.97 -27.30 -0.47
N ARG A 67 -26.04 -26.81 0.14
CA ARG A 67 -26.21 -26.80 1.59
C ARG A 67 -27.01 -28.02 2.03
N LYS A 68 -26.77 -28.47 3.26
CA LYS A 68 -27.45 -29.63 3.87
C LYS A 68 -28.96 -29.44 4.01
N ASP A 69 -29.42 -28.19 4.05
CA ASP A 69 -30.84 -27.81 4.13
C ASP A 69 -31.52 -27.62 2.76
N ARG A 70 -30.94 -28.20 1.69
CA ARG A 70 -31.44 -28.16 0.31
C ARG A 70 -31.44 -26.78 -0.35
N HIS A 71 -30.82 -25.78 0.26
CA HIS A 71 -30.51 -24.52 -0.40
C HIS A 71 -29.13 -24.59 -1.09
N GLU A 72 -28.83 -23.60 -1.94
CA GLU A 72 -27.53 -23.48 -2.58
C GLU A 72 -26.76 -22.27 -2.04
N LEU A 73 -25.44 -22.41 -1.99
CA LEU A 73 -24.50 -21.34 -1.74
C LEU A 73 -23.52 -21.27 -2.92
N PHE A 74 -23.37 -20.08 -3.48
CA PHE A 74 -22.35 -19.78 -4.48
C PHE A 74 -21.19 -19.10 -3.78
N LEU A 75 -20.01 -19.68 -3.90
CA LEU A 75 -18.76 -19.12 -3.42
C LEU A 75 -18.05 -18.49 -4.61
N VAL A 76 -17.83 -17.19 -4.55
CA VAL A 76 -17.02 -16.46 -5.52
C VAL A 76 -15.63 -16.32 -4.94
N LEU A 77 -14.68 -17.13 -5.42
CA LEU A 77 -13.27 -16.97 -5.09
C LEU A 77 -12.62 -16.03 -6.09
N MET A 78 -12.14 -14.92 -5.57
CA MET A 78 -11.24 -14.02 -6.28
C MET A 78 -9.81 -14.25 -5.79
N LEU A 79 -8.93 -14.44 -6.76
CA LEU A 79 -7.50 -14.56 -6.53
C LEU A 79 -6.88 -13.22 -6.91
N GLU A 80 -6.33 -12.50 -5.93
CA GLU A 80 -5.70 -11.21 -6.19
C GLU A 80 -4.17 -11.35 -6.06
N PHE A 81 -3.49 -11.12 -7.18
CA PHE A 81 -2.04 -11.07 -7.25
C PHE A 81 -1.64 -9.76 -7.90
N GLN A 82 -1.02 -8.83 -7.17
CA GLN A 82 0.06 -7.94 -7.61
C GLN A 82 0.42 -6.90 -6.53
N SER A 83 1.47 -6.10 -6.77
CA SER A 83 2.27 -5.28 -5.83
C SER A 83 1.55 -4.12 -5.14
N ARG A 84 0.24 -3.93 -5.35
CA ARG A 84 -0.57 -2.86 -4.75
C ARG A 84 -1.96 -3.40 -4.40
N THR A 85 -2.41 -3.08 -3.20
CA THR A 85 -3.76 -3.38 -2.72
C THR A 85 -4.79 -2.64 -3.57
N ASP A 86 -5.81 -3.35 -4.08
CA ASP A 86 -6.94 -2.74 -4.76
C ASP A 86 -7.91 -2.17 -3.71
N HIS A 87 -7.90 -0.84 -3.53
CA HIS A 87 -8.77 -0.16 -2.57
C HIS A 87 -10.25 -0.23 -2.94
N ALA A 88 -10.59 -0.54 -4.19
CA ALA A 88 -11.97 -0.67 -4.67
C ALA A 88 -12.46 -2.13 -4.62
N MET A 89 -11.74 -3.06 -3.98
CA MET A 89 -12.08 -4.48 -3.98
C MET A 89 -13.50 -4.78 -3.47
N ALA A 90 -13.96 -4.10 -2.42
CA ALA A 90 -15.32 -4.30 -1.90
C ALA A 90 -16.40 -3.91 -2.93
N LEU A 91 -16.20 -2.82 -3.68
CA LEU A 91 -17.08 -2.43 -4.78
C LEU A 91 -17.04 -3.45 -5.92
N ARG A 92 -15.84 -3.90 -6.30
CA ARG A 92 -15.66 -4.89 -7.38
C ARG A 92 -16.39 -6.21 -7.09
N LEU A 93 -16.26 -6.74 -5.88
CA LEU A 93 -16.96 -7.95 -5.45
C LEU A 93 -18.48 -7.75 -5.37
N THR A 94 -18.92 -6.53 -5.04
CA THR A 94 -20.33 -6.16 -5.08
C THR A 94 -20.87 -6.24 -6.49
N THR A 95 -20.17 -5.64 -7.46
CA THR A 95 -20.52 -5.71 -8.88
C THR A 95 -20.57 -7.16 -9.37
N TYR A 96 -19.57 -7.97 -9.05
CA TYR A 96 -19.54 -9.38 -9.45
C TYR A 96 -20.67 -10.21 -8.85
N ARG A 97 -21.04 -9.95 -7.60
CA ARG A 97 -22.20 -10.58 -6.99
C ARG A 97 -23.49 -10.24 -7.76
N SER A 98 -23.69 -8.97 -8.10
CA SER A 98 -24.87 -8.53 -8.86
C SER A 98 -24.91 -9.16 -10.26
N LEU A 99 -23.79 -9.14 -10.98
CA LEU A 99 -23.68 -9.78 -12.31
C LEU A 99 -23.91 -11.29 -12.26
N LEU A 100 -23.44 -11.96 -11.21
CA LEU A 100 -23.72 -13.38 -11.00
C LEU A 100 -25.23 -13.62 -10.80
N TYR A 101 -25.91 -12.77 -10.03
CA TYR A 101 -27.36 -12.90 -9.88
C TYR A 101 -28.11 -12.67 -11.19
N GLU A 102 -27.69 -11.71 -12.01
CA GLU A 102 -28.26 -11.51 -13.35
C GLU A 102 -28.05 -12.74 -14.25
N ASP A 103 -26.85 -13.31 -14.29
CA ASP A 103 -26.53 -14.55 -15.04
C ASP A 103 -27.36 -15.74 -14.55
N LEU A 104 -27.51 -15.90 -13.23
CA LEU A 104 -28.34 -16.95 -12.64
C LEU A 104 -29.82 -16.80 -13.00
N LEU A 105 -30.35 -15.58 -12.94
CA LEU A 105 -31.74 -15.30 -13.31
C LEU A 105 -32.01 -15.51 -14.80
N ALA A 106 -31.04 -15.18 -15.65
CA ALA A 106 -31.14 -15.40 -17.09
C ALA A 106 -31.17 -16.91 -17.43
N ARG A 107 -30.40 -17.73 -16.72
CA ARG A 107 -30.35 -19.20 -16.92
C ARG A 107 -31.52 -19.93 -16.28
N THR A 108 -31.90 -19.51 -15.08
CA THR A 108 -32.93 -20.15 -14.27
C THR A 108 -33.79 -19.07 -13.62
N PRO A 109 -34.85 -18.60 -14.30
CA PRO A 109 -35.77 -17.63 -13.73
C PRO A 109 -36.37 -18.14 -12.42
N LEU A 110 -36.43 -17.26 -11.42
CA LEU A 110 -37.02 -17.60 -10.12
C LEU A 110 -38.50 -17.93 -10.28
N LYS A 111 -38.91 -19.08 -9.73
CA LYS A 111 -40.32 -19.43 -9.59
C LYS A 111 -40.93 -18.69 -8.40
N ALA A 112 -42.26 -18.62 -8.35
CA ALA A 112 -42.98 -18.07 -7.20
C ALA A 112 -42.51 -18.73 -5.89
N ARG A 113 -42.17 -17.90 -4.89
CA ARG A 113 -41.62 -18.30 -3.58
C ARG A 113 -40.16 -18.81 -3.56
N GLN A 114 -39.44 -18.79 -4.69
CA GLN A 114 -37.99 -19.03 -4.68
C GLN A 114 -37.22 -17.74 -4.39
N THR A 115 -36.13 -17.86 -3.64
CA THR A 115 -35.19 -16.76 -3.38
C THR A 115 -33.89 -16.99 -4.15
N LEU A 116 -33.12 -15.93 -4.36
CA LEU A 116 -31.76 -16.05 -4.87
C LEU A 116 -30.89 -16.88 -3.91
N PRO A 117 -29.91 -17.64 -4.42
CA PRO A 117 -28.99 -18.37 -3.58
C PRO A 117 -28.05 -17.42 -2.83
N ALA A 118 -27.51 -17.88 -1.71
CA ALA A 118 -26.53 -17.09 -0.96
C ALA A 118 -25.22 -16.99 -1.74
N VAL A 119 -24.66 -15.79 -1.88
CA VAL A 119 -23.35 -15.58 -2.52
C VAL A 119 -22.35 -15.09 -1.49
N VAL A 120 -21.26 -15.84 -1.27
CA VAL A 120 -20.15 -15.45 -0.39
C VAL A 120 -18.97 -15.02 -1.26
N PRO A 121 -18.58 -13.74 -1.23
CA PRO A 121 -17.36 -13.29 -1.87
C PRO A 121 -16.16 -13.59 -0.97
N LEU A 122 -15.14 -14.25 -1.53
CA LEU A 122 -13.92 -14.65 -0.85
C LEU A 122 -12.70 -14.20 -1.66
N VAL A 123 -11.75 -13.54 -1.00
CA VAL A 123 -10.49 -13.10 -1.59
C VAL A 123 -9.34 -13.88 -0.98
N ILE A 124 -8.52 -14.52 -1.81
CA ILE A 124 -7.22 -15.06 -1.37
C ILE A 124 -6.14 -14.06 -1.75
N HIS A 125 -5.47 -13.52 -0.74
CA HIS A 125 -4.37 -12.58 -0.88
C HIS A 125 -3.03 -13.26 -0.62
N THR A 126 -2.13 -13.17 -1.59
CA THR A 126 -0.78 -13.77 -1.59
C THR A 126 0.32 -12.72 -1.74
N GLY A 127 -0.05 -11.44 -1.64
CA GLY A 127 0.90 -10.35 -1.76
C GLY A 127 1.90 -10.31 -0.61
N VAL A 128 3.07 -9.75 -0.89
CA VAL A 128 4.16 -9.61 0.11
C VAL A 128 3.79 -8.64 1.24
N ARG A 129 2.92 -7.66 0.95
CA ARG A 129 2.44 -6.67 1.93
C ARG A 129 1.11 -7.12 2.54
N PRO A 130 0.84 -6.81 3.81
CA PRO A 130 -0.47 -7.04 4.41
C PRO A 130 -1.59 -6.36 3.62
N TRP A 131 -2.77 -6.94 3.67
CA TRP A 131 -3.96 -6.33 3.08
C TRP A 131 -4.46 -5.15 3.93
N HIS A 132 -4.66 -3.99 3.31
CA HIS A 132 -5.12 -2.77 3.99
C HIS A 132 -6.40 -2.17 3.39
N ALA A 133 -6.98 -2.78 2.35
CA ALA A 133 -8.24 -2.27 1.79
C ALA A 133 -9.42 -2.62 2.70
N ARG A 134 -10.41 -1.73 2.67
CA ARG A 134 -11.69 -1.87 3.37
C ARG A 134 -12.40 -3.14 2.92
N ARG A 135 -13.03 -3.84 3.88
CA ARG A 135 -13.63 -5.17 3.66
C ARG A 135 -15.15 -5.15 3.53
N ASP A 136 -15.77 -3.99 3.79
CA ASP A 136 -17.18 -3.73 3.57
C ASP A 136 -17.34 -2.59 2.57
N LEU A 137 -18.28 -2.70 1.64
CA LEU A 137 -18.64 -1.61 0.74
C LEU A 137 -19.05 -0.34 1.51
N ALA A 138 -19.72 -0.48 2.66
CA ALA A 138 -20.13 0.66 3.46
C ALA A 138 -18.94 1.51 3.95
N GLU A 139 -17.76 0.91 4.14
CA GLU A 139 -16.53 1.62 4.54
C GLU A 139 -15.89 2.42 3.40
N LEU A 140 -16.34 2.23 2.16
CA LEU A 140 -15.89 2.99 0.99
C LEU A 140 -16.79 4.19 0.68
N ILE A 141 -17.92 4.33 1.36
CA ILE A 141 -18.92 5.36 1.12
C ILE A 141 -18.74 6.46 2.16
N ASP A 142 -18.84 7.71 1.72
CA ASP A 142 -18.80 8.87 2.62
C ASP A 142 -19.86 8.75 3.73
N PRO A 143 -19.64 9.39 4.89
CA PRO A 143 -20.58 9.33 6.01
C PRO A 143 -22.02 9.64 5.59
N VAL A 144 -22.91 8.66 5.77
CA VAL A 144 -24.33 8.77 5.40
C VAL A 144 -25.11 9.39 6.57
N PRO A 145 -25.94 10.43 6.35
CA PRO A 145 -26.79 11.00 7.38
C PRO A 145 -27.69 9.94 8.03
N PRO A 146 -28.01 10.01 9.34
CA PRO A 146 -28.75 8.96 10.04
C PRO A 146 -30.05 8.51 9.36
N PRO A 147 -30.92 9.41 8.83
CA PRO A 147 -32.14 9.00 8.13
C PRO A 147 -31.90 8.18 6.85
N LEU A 148 -30.72 8.32 6.23
CA LEU A 148 -30.37 7.65 4.98
C LEU A 148 -29.60 6.33 5.20
N THR A 149 -29.28 5.98 6.45
CA THR A 149 -28.56 4.74 6.81
C THR A 149 -29.18 3.47 6.19
N PRO A 150 -30.52 3.29 6.13
CA PRO A 150 -31.13 2.10 5.53
C PRO A 150 -30.82 1.92 4.03
N TYR A 151 -30.48 2.99 3.32
CA TYR A 151 -30.14 2.97 1.89
C TYR A 151 -28.64 2.77 1.63
N GLN A 152 -27.80 2.81 2.68
CA GLN A 152 -26.37 2.56 2.54
C GLN A 152 -26.13 1.07 2.23
N PRO A 153 -25.51 0.73 1.09
CA PRO A 153 -25.24 -0.65 0.76
C PRO A 153 -24.18 -1.21 1.71
N ARG A 154 -24.46 -2.39 2.27
CA ARG A 154 -23.55 -3.13 3.15
C ARG A 154 -23.26 -4.48 2.51
N GLN A 155 -21.98 -4.72 2.23
CA GLN A 155 -21.54 -5.96 1.64
C GLN A 155 -20.10 -6.25 2.02
N ARG A 156 -19.92 -7.30 2.82
CA ARG A 156 -18.62 -7.79 3.25
C ARG A 156 -18.12 -8.88 2.31
N TYR A 157 -16.80 -9.00 2.23
CA TYR A 157 -16.14 -10.17 1.68
C TYR A 157 -15.20 -10.80 2.71
N LEU A 158 -15.01 -12.12 2.59
CA LEU A 158 -14.05 -12.85 3.40
C LEU A 158 -12.66 -12.69 2.80
N LEU A 159 -11.69 -12.29 3.62
CA LEU A 159 -10.29 -12.18 3.20
C LEU A 159 -9.48 -13.30 3.84
N ILE A 160 -8.79 -14.07 3.01
CA ILE A 160 -7.80 -15.06 3.41
C ILE A 160 -6.42 -14.56 3.01
N ASP A 161 -5.65 -14.11 3.99
CA ASP A 161 -4.24 -13.78 3.81
C ASP A 161 -3.40 -15.06 3.88
N ALA A 162 -2.92 -15.53 2.72
CA ALA A 162 -2.21 -16.79 2.58
C ALA A 162 -0.95 -16.85 3.46
N ARG A 163 -0.23 -15.74 3.58
CA ARG A 163 0.98 -15.65 4.43
C ARG A 163 0.64 -15.87 5.89
N THR A 164 -0.42 -15.23 6.36
CA THR A 164 -0.89 -15.36 7.74
C THR A 164 -1.35 -16.80 8.02
N GLN A 165 -2.13 -17.38 7.10
CA GLN A 165 -2.66 -18.73 7.30
C GLN A 165 -1.60 -19.83 7.13
N ALA A 166 -0.54 -19.61 6.34
CA ALA A 166 0.58 -20.55 6.21
C ALA A 166 1.17 -20.92 7.59
N HIS A 167 1.36 -19.93 8.45
CA HIS A 167 2.00 -20.11 9.76
C HIS A 167 1.03 -20.10 10.94
N ASN A 168 -0.28 -20.09 10.68
CA ASN A 168 -1.29 -20.19 11.74
C ASN A 168 -1.25 -21.59 12.37
N GLN A 169 -0.74 -21.68 13.60
CA GLN A 169 -0.53 -22.94 14.31
C GLN A 169 -1.83 -23.62 14.76
N LEU A 170 -2.93 -22.86 14.83
CA LEU A 170 -4.24 -23.36 15.22
C LEU A 170 -4.91 -24.18 14.12
N LEU A 171 -4.48 -24.02 12.87
CA LEU A 171 -5.02 -24.77 11.75
C LEU A 171 -4.55 -26.22 11.77
N PRO A 172 -5.32 -27.17 11.21
CA PRO A 172 -4.88 -28.54 11.02
C PRO A 172 -3.56 -28.64 10.26
N THR A 173 -2.69 -29.57 10.65
CA THR A 173 -1.41 -29.83 9.97
C THR A 173 -1.59 -30.49 8.60
N ASP A 174 -2.74 -31.15 8.40
CA ASP A 174 -3.13 -31.84 7.16
C ASP A 174 -4.02 -31.02 6.22
N SER A 175 -4.21 -29.73 6.51
CA SER A 175 -4.93 -28.85 5.60
C SER A 175 -4.14 -28.66 4.30
N LEU A 176 -4.68 -29.16 3.19
CA LEU A 176 -4.08 -29.03 1.86
C LEU A 176 -3.91 -27.55 1.47
N ALA A 177 -4.91 -26.72 1.72
CA ALA A 177 -4.84 -25.29 1.44
C ALA A 177 -3.73 -24.60 2.23
N ARG A 178 -3.57 -24.96 3.52
CA ARG A 178 -2.47 -24.46 4.34
C ARG A 178 -1.12 -24.94 3.84
N LEU A 179 -0.97 -26.22 3.49
CA LEU A 179 0.29 -26.76 2.97
C LEU A 179 0.72 -26.05 1.68
N ILE A 180 -0.23 -25.73 0.80
CA ILE A 180 0.01 -24.90 -0.39
C ILE A 180 0.50 -23.50 0.00
N PHE A 181 -0.18 -22.82 0.93
CA PHE A 181 0.26 -21.50 1.40
C PHE A 181 1.65 -21.54 2.03
N ARG A 182 1.98 -22.63 2.73
CA ARG A 182 3.31 -22.87 3.32
C ARG A 182 4.38 -23.13 2.27
N LEU A 183 4.05 -23.74 1.12
CA LEU A 183 5.03 -23.87 0.03
C LEU A 183 5.43 -22.51 -0.53
N GLU A 184 4.49 -21.58 -0.68
CA GLU A 184 4.82 -20.21 -1.09
C GLU A 184 5.59 -19.44 -0.02
N HIS A 185 5.19 -19.58 1.24
CA HIS A 185 5.79 -18.90 2.39
C HIS A 185 6.68 -19.85 3.22
N ASN A 186 7.53 -20.62 2.54
CA ASN A 186 8.36 -21.62 3.20
C ASN A 186 9.54 -21.00 3.96
N HIS A 187 10.04 -21.71 4.97
CA HIS A 187 11.28 -21.37 5.70
C HIS A 187 12.49 -22.12 5.13
N GLY A 188 12.62 -22.09 3.81
CA GLY A 188 13.70 -22.69 3.05
C GLY A 188 13.47 -24.16 2.66
N LEU A 189 14.51 -24.77 2.10
CA LEU A 189 14.45 -26.08 1.47
C LEU A 189 14.05 -27.22 2.44
N HIS A 190 14.49 -27.18 3.70
CA HIS A 190 14.12 -28.23 4.65
C HIS A 190 12.62 -28.22 4.96
N ASP A 191 12.01 -27.04 5.08
CA ASP A 191 10.56 -26.95 5.24
C ASP A 191 9.83 -27.40 3.97
N THR A 192 10.32 -26.95 2.81
CA THR A 192 9.77 -27.30 1.49
C THR A 192 9.72 -28.81 1.28
N THR A 193 10.83 -29.52 1.51
CA THR A 193 10.91 -30.99 1.38
C THR A 193 9.94 -31.70 2.32
N ARG A 194 9.80 -31.24 3.58
CA ARG A 194 8.82 -31.79 4.53
C ARG A 194 7.38 -31.57 4.09
N ILE A 195 7.08 -30.42 3.50
CA ILE A 195 5.73 -30.11 3.00
C ILE A 195 5.40 -30.99 1.78
N ILE A 196 6.34 -31.14 0.84
CA ILE A 196 6.18 -32.01 -0.34
C ILE A 196 5.96 -33.45 0.09
N ASP A 197 6.73 -33.97 1.05
CA ASP A 197 6.53 -35.30 1.64
C ASP A 197 5.13 -35.46 2.25
N ARG A 198 4.65 -34.44 2.95
CA ARG A 198 3.31 -34.47 3.57
C ARG A 198 2.22 -34.50 2.50
N LEU A 199 2.32 -33.65 1.49
CA LEU A 199 1.39 -33.63 0.36
C LEU A 199 1.38 -34.99 -0.38
N GLY A 200 2.57 -35.56 -0.63
CA GLY A 200 2.70 -36.88 -1.26
C GLY A 200 1.98 -37.98 -0.48
N ARG A 201 2.06 -37.97 0.86
CA ARG A 201 1.34 -38.92 1.72
C ARG A 201 -0.18 -38.69 1.75
N LEU A 202 -0.62 -37.44 1.88
CA LEU A 202 -2.05 -37.12 1.94
C LEU A 202 -2.78 -37.39 0.63
N MET A 203 -2.07 -37.27 -0.49
CA MET A 203 -2.65 -37.32 -1.82
C MET A 203 -2.37 -38.66 -2.53
N GLN A 204 -2.19 -39.77 -1.80
CA GLN A 204 -1.95 -41.08 -2.42
C GLN A 204 -3.16 -41.62 -3.20
N ALA A 205 -4.38 -41.33 -2.72
CA ALA A 205 -5.59 -41.85 -3.33
C ALA A 205 -5.78 -41.36 -4.78
N PRO A 206 -6.39 -42.17 -5.68
CA PRO A 206 -6.60 -41.81 -7.08
C PRO A 206 -7.40 -40.51 -7.28
N GLN A 207 -8.35 -40.22 -6.39
CA GLN A 207 -9.16 -39.00 -6.42
C GLN A 207 -8.35 -37.69 -6.37
N TYR A 208 -7.10 -37.73 -5.93
CA TYR A 208 -6.22 -36.56 -5.87
C TYR A 208 -5.34 -36.40 -7.12
N GLN A 209 -5.49 -37.23 -8.16
CA GLN A 209 -4.61 -37.20 -9.35
C GLN A 209 -4.57 -35.82 -10.02
N GLU A 210 -5.72 -35.20 -10.27
CA GLU A 210 -5.81 -33.87 -10.88
C GLU A 210 -5.20 -32.79 -9.98
N ALA A 211 -5.40 -32.90 -8.66
CA ALA A 211 -4.79 -31.99 -7.70
C ALA A 211 -3.27 -32.16 -7.60
N ARG A 212 -2.73 -33.38 -7.69
CA ARG A 212 -1.28 -33.62 -7.77
C ARG A 212 -0.71 -32.98 -9.03
N ARG A 213 -1.35 -33.16 -10.18
CA ARG A 213 -0.96 -32.52 -11.46
C ARG A 213 -0.95 -31.00 -11.36
N ALA A 214 -2.01 -30.42 -10.77
CA ALA A 214 -2.11 -28.98 -10.55
C ALA A 214 -0.97 -28.45 -9.65
N ILE A 215 -0.67 -29.15 -8.57
CA ILE A 215 0.45 -28.79 -7.65
C ILE A 215 1.79 -28.91 -8.36
N LEU A 216 2.04 -29.98 -9.11
CA LEU A 216 3.29 -30.17 -9.86
C LEU A 216 3.50 -29.06 -10.90
N ALA A 217 2.47 -28.77 -11.69
CA ALA A 217 2.50 -27.69 -12.67
C ALA A 217 2.74 -26.32 -12.01
N TRP A 218 2.07 -26.06 -10.88
CA TRP A 218 2.30 -24.83 -10.11
C TRP A 218 3.73 -24.76 -9.56
N LEU A 219 4.26 -25.85 -9.01
CA LEU A 219 5.64 -25.92 -8.53
C LEU A 219 6.64 -25.64 -9.65
N GLN A 220 6.50 -26.34 -10.77
CA GLN A 220 7.42 -26.28 -11.90
C GLN A 220 7.40 -24.93 -12.62
N HIS A 221 6.22 -24.33 -12.81
CA HIS A 221 6.08 -23.13 -13.64
C HIS A 221 5.94 -21.82 -12.86
N VAL A 222 5.65 -21.89 -11.55
CA VAL A 222 5.41 -20.71 -10.73
C VAL A 222 6.34 -20.64 -9.54
N LEU A 223 6.28 -21.62 -8.63
CA LEU A 223 6.99 -21.50 -7.35
C LEU A 223 8.51 -21.58 -7.54
N LEU A 224 8.97 -22.62 -8.25
CA LEU A 224 10.40 -22.89 -8.41
C LEU A 224 11.11 -21.81 -9.25
N PRO A 225 10.63 -21.39 -10.44
CA PRO A 225 11.28 -20.33 -11.22
C PRO A 225 11.28 -18.98 -10.49
N ARG A 226 10.25 -18.68 -9.69
CA ARG A 226 10.18 -17.45 -8.89
C ARG A 226 11.22 -17.44 -7.77
N ASN A 227 11.44 -18.57 -7.14
CA ASN A 227 12.36 -18.67 -6.02
C ASN A 227 13.81 -18.89 -6.46
N LEU A 228 14.01 -19.54 -7.61
CA LEU A 228 15.30 -19.87 -8.22
C LEU A 228 15.37 -19.49 -9.71
N PRO A 229 15.37 -18.19 -10.06
CA PRO A 229 15.40 -17.75 -11.45
C PRO A 229 16.66 -18.18 -12.22
N ASP A 230 17.79 -18.45 -11.54
CA ASP A 230 19.09 -18.68 -12.17
C ASP A 230 19.53 -20.16 -12.13
N GLN A 231 18.63 -21.08 -11.76
CA GLN A 231 18.95 -22.51 -11.65
C GLN A 231 18.16 -23.30 -12.68
N ALA A 232 18.87 -24.12 -13.47
CA ALA A 232 18.23 -25.13 -14.30
C ALA A 232 17.73 -26.27 -13.40
N ILE A 233 16.41 -26.36 -13.24
CA ILE A 233 15.77 -27.45 -12.51
C ILE A 233 15.40 -28.51 -13.54
N PRO A 234 15.94 -29.74 -13.44
CA PRO A 234 15.56 -30.80 -14.36
C PRO A 234 14.05 -31.09 -14.23
N PRO A 235 13.40 -31.55 -15.32
CA PRO A 235 12.00 -31.95 -15.26
C PRO A 235 11.80 -33.04 -14.21
N PHE A 236 10.62 -33.05 -13.60
CA PHE A 236 10.19 -34.07 -12.65
C PHE A 236 8.73 -34.40 -12.92
N GLU A 237 8.37 -35.67 -12.79
CA GLU A 237 7.04 -36.19 -13.11
C GLU A 237 6.14 -36.29 -11.87
N ASP A 238 6.74 -36.39 -10.68
CA ASP A 238 5.99 -36.50 -9.43
C ASP A 238 6.64 -35.78 -8.24
N LEU A 239 5.91 -35.76 -7.11
CA LEU A 239 6.32 -35.08 -5.88
C LEU A 239 7.50 -35.80 -5.19
N MET A 240 7.63 -37.11 -5.35
CA MET A 240 8.70 -37.90 -4.76
C MET A 240 10.02 -37.66 -5.49
N GLU A 241 10.00 -37.63 -6.82
CA GLU A 241 11.13 -37.26 -7.66
C GLU A 241 11.57 -35.83 -7.35
N LEU A 242 10.64 -34.87 -7.30
CA LEU A 242 10.95 -33.50 -6.91
C LEU A 242 11.58 -33.46 -5.52
N ASN A 243 11.03 -34.18 -4.54
CA ASN A 243 11.61 -34.19 -3.20
C ASN A 243 13.05 -34.74 -3.20
N THR A 244 13.30 -35.81 -3.96
CA THR A 244 14.64 -36.41 -4.10
C THR A 244 15.63 -35.44 -4.73
N LEU A 245 15.20 -34.75 -5.79
CA LEU A 245 15.97 -33.70 -6.47
C LEU A 245 16.34 -32.57 -5.49
N LEU A 246 15.35 -32.05 -4.75
CA LEU A 246 15.56 -30.97 -3.77
C LEU A 246 16.53 -31.39 -2.67
N ARG A 247 16.39 -32.62 -2.13
CA ARG A 247 17.29 -33.15 -1.09
C ARG A 247 18.73 -33.29 -1.61
N THR A 248 18.91 -33.70 -2.86
CA THR A 248 20.23 -33.86 -3.49
C THR A 248 20.93 -32.51 -3.69
N LYS A 249 20.17 -31.48 -4.08
CA LYS A 249 20.70 -30.13 -4.33
C LYS A 249 20.80 -29.26 -3.07
N ARG A 250 20.59 -29.83 -1.87
CA ARG A 250 20.42 -29.07 -0.63
C ARG A 250 21.52 -28.05 -0.31
N TYR A 251 22.78 -28.39 -0.53
CA TYR A 251 23.90 -27.49 -0.23
C TYR A 251 23.94 -26.30 -1.19
N THR A 252 23.78 -26.54 -2.49
CA THR A 252 23.74 -25.48 -3.51
C THR A 252 22.57 -24.49 -3.31
N TRP A 253 21.47 -24.94 -2.72
CA TRP A 253 20.30 -24.09 -2.46
C TRP A 253 20.47 -23.23 -1.21
N LYS A 254 21.10 -23.77 -0.16
CA LYS A 254 21.40 -23.00 1.06
C LYS A 254 22.28 -21.79 0.74
N GLU A 255 23.34 -22.01 -0.05
CA GLU A 255 24.23 -20.94 -0.52
C GLU A 255 23.49 -19.90 -1.37
N TYR A 256 22.57 -20.34 -2.23
CA TYR A 256 21.75 -19.45 -3.04
C TYR A 256 20.79 -18.60 -2.19
N GLU A 257 20.14 -19.18 -1.20
CA GLU A 257 19.25 -18.46 -0.28
C GLU A 257 20.01 -17.41 0.54
N GLU A 258 21.19 -17.77 1.06
CA GLU A 258 22.08 -16.85 1.78
C GLU A 258 22.51 -15.68 0.88
N LEU A 259 22.92 -15.97 -0.36
CA LEU A 259 23.30 -14.94 -1.34
C LEU A 259 22.11 -14.02 -1.70
N LYS A 260 20.92 -14.59 -1.89
CA LYS A 260 19.69 -13.84 -2.19
C LYS A 260 19.28 -12.95 -1.01
N ALA A 261 19.30 -13.49 0.21
CA ALA A 261 19.01 -12.75 1.44
C ALA A 261 20.00 -11.60 1.63
N HIS A 262 21.30 -11.85 1.43
CA HIS A 262 22.33 -10.82 1.49
C HIS A 262 22.10 -9.71 0.45
N ARG A 263 21.84 -10.06 -0.82
CA ARG A 263 21.49 -9.09 -1.87
C ARG A 263 20.23 -8.30 -1.57
N LEU A 264 19.21 -8.94 -0.99
CA LEU A 264 17.96 -8.28 -0.60
C LEU A 264 18.21 -7.31 0.56
N GLY A 265 19.02 -7.72 1.55
CA GLY A 265 19.47 -6.91 2.68
C GLY A 265 20.20 -5.64 2.23
N ILE A 266 21.17 -5.77 1.32
CA ILE A 266 21.89 -4.61 0.75
C ILE A 266 20.93 -3.66 0.02
N ARG A 267 20.01 -4.19 -0.80
CA ARG A 267 19.02 -3.36 -1.51
C ARG A 267 18.08 -2.64 -0.56
N ARG A 268 17.62 -3.34 0.48
CA ARG A 268 16.75 -2.77 1.51
C ARG A 268 17.47 -1.66 2.27
N GLY A 269 18.68 -1.93 2.77
CA GLY A 269 19.50 -0.94 3.47
C GLY A 269 19.81 0.29 2.64
N ARG A 270 20.13 0.14 1.34
CA ARG A 270 20.30 1.29 0.43
C ARG A 270 19.02 2.12 0.26
N ARG A 271 17.85 1.48 0.19
CA ARG A 271 16.57 2.17 0.02
C ARG A 271 16.15 2.91 1.29
N GLU A 272 16.27 2.25 2.45
CA GLU A 272 16.00 2.83 3.76
C GLU A 272 16.97 4.00 4.03
N GLY A 273 18.28 3.80 3.86
CA GLY A 273 19.26 4.87 4.03
C GLY A 273 19.07 6.06 3.08
N ARG A 274 18.60 5.83 1.85
CA ARG A 274 18.25 6.94 0.93
C ARG A 274 17.02 7.72 1.39
N LEU A 275 16.00 7.03 1.90
CA LEU A 275 14.80 7.67 2.45
C LEU A 275 15.15 8.49 3.69
N GLU A 276 15.88 7.88 4.63
CA GLU A 276 16.33 8.52 5.86
C GLU A 276 17.22 9.73 5.57
N GLY A 277 18.25 9.58 4.73
CA GLY A 277 19.13 10.67 4.35
C GLY A 277 18.40 11.83 3.67
N ARG A 278 17.38 11.53 2.85
CA ARG A 278 16.54 12.58 2.24
C ARG A 278 15.68 13.30 3.27
N THR A 279 15.15 12.59 4.26
CA THR A 279 14.35 13.21 5.33
C THR A 279 15.20 14.04 6.28
N LEU A 280 16.37 13.53 6.67
CA LEU A 280 17.32 14.23 7.54
C LEU A 280 17.84 15.49 6.86
N GLY A 281 18.40 15.39 5.65
CA GLY A 281 18.94 16.55 4.93
C GLY A 281 17.88 17.62 4.65
N ARG A 282 16.62 17.24 4.42
CA ARG A 282 15.52 18.21 4.27
C ARG A 282 15.19 18.91 5.58
N ASN A 283 15.22 18.20 6.70
CA ASN A 283 14.93 18.77 8.02
C ASN A 283 16.08 19.68 8.48
N GLU A 284 17.32 19.22 8.34
CA GLU A 284 18.53 19.98 8.66
C GLU A 284 18.61 21.26 7.84
N GLY A 285 18.52 21.17 6.50
CA GLY A 285 18.56 22.36 5.64
C GLY A 285 17.41 23.35 5.90
N ARG A 286 16.24 22.87 6.37
CA ARG A 286 15.14 23.75 6.79
C ARG A 286 15.42 24.44 8.13
N ILE A 287 16.07 23.76 9.07
CA ILE A 287 16.42 24.34 10.37
C ILE A 287 17.52 25.38 10.18
N GLU A 288 18.57 25.01 9.45
CA GLU A 288 19.73 25.86 9.17
C GLU A 288 19.32 27.10 8.37
N GLY A 289 18.63 26.94 7.25
CA GLY A 289 18.16 28.09 6.45
C GLY A 289 17.19 29.01 7.19
N ARG A 290 16.42 28.49 8.16
CA ARG A 290 15.57 29.34 9.04
C ARG A 290 16.38 30.06 10.12
N ALA A 291 17.46 29.46 10.60
CA ALA A 291 18.32 30.07 11.60
C ALA A 291 19.15 31.20 10.96
N GLU A 292 19.78 30.92 9.82
CA GLU A 292 20.54 31.89 9.03
C GLU A 292 19.66 33.06 8.61
N GLY A 293 18.54 32.81 7.94
CA GLY A 293 17.64 33.88 7.50
C GLY A 293 17.06 34.73 8.64
N ARG A 294 16.95 34.18 9.86
CA ARG A 294 16.54 34.97 11.04
C ARG A 294 17.67 35.86 11.55
N ILE A 295 18.90 35.34 11.59
CA ILE A 295 20.07 36.10 12.04
C ILE A 295 20.31 37.24 11.06
N GLU A 296 20.37 36.94 9.76
CA GLU A 296 20.65 37.90 8.70
C GLU A 296 19.59 39.01 8.68
N GLY A 297 18.30 38.65 8.64
CA GLY A 297 17.21 39.63 8.68
C GLY A 297 17.17 40.47 9.96
N HIS A 298 17.54 39.91 11.11
CA HIS A 298 17.65 40.69 12.35
C HIS A 298 18.88 41.61 12.34
N THR A 299 20.01 41.17 11.78
CA THR A 299 21.21 42.01 11.71
C THR A 299 21.04 43.16 10.73
N GLU A 300 20.51 42.91 9.53
CA GLU A 300 20.26 43.92 8.51
C GLU A 300 19.22 44.92 9.00
N GLY A 301 18.04 44.45 9.45
CA GLY A 301 16.99 45.34 9.93
C GLY A 301 17.40 46.18 11.15
N ARG A 302 18.30 45.67 12.00
CA ARG A 302 18.84 46.45 13.13
C ARG A 302 19.86 47.50 12.68
N ILE A 303 20.68 47.20 11.67
CA ILE A 303 21.64 48.16 11.13
C ILE A 303 20.89 49.27 10.40
N GLU A 304 19.98 48.91 9.48
CA GLU A 304 19.15 49.85 8.72
C GLU A 304 18.35 50.75 9.67
N GLY A 305 17.58 50.17 10.59
CA GLY A 305 16.78 50.96 11.53
C GLY A 305 17.62 51.87 12.44
N ARG A 306 18.85 51.48 12.78
CA ARG A 306 19.77 52.35 13.55
C ARG A 306 20.34 53.48 12.69
N THR A 307 20.68 53.22 11.44
CA THR A 307 21.20 54.24 10.52
C THR A 307 20.13 55.24 10.13
N GLU A 308 18.90 54.78 9.85
CA GLU A 308 17.75 55.63 9.57
C GLU A 308 17.42 56.50 10.79
N GLY A 309 17.27 55.89 11.98
CA GLY A 309 16.97 56.63 13.21
C GLY A 309 18.04 57.67 13.60
N LEU A 310 19.33 57.39 13.35
CA LEU A 310 20.41 58.36 13.55
C LEU A 310 20.33 59.53 12.56
N THR A 311 20.00 59.24 11.30
CA THR A 311 19.88 60.26 10.25
C THR A 311 18.67 61.14 10.52
N GLU A 312 17.49 60.55 10.71
CA GLU A 312 16.25 61.28 11.04
C GLU A 312 16.41 62.12 12.31
N GLY A 313 17.03 61.56 13.36
CA GLY A 313 17.32 62.29 14.59
C GLY A 313 18.27 63.47 14.38
N SER A 314 19.34 63.29 13.59
CA SER A 314 20.30 64.35 13.28
C SER A 314 19.66 65.48 12.46
N VAL A 315 18.83 65.13 11.47
CA VAL A 315 18.04 66.08 10.69
C VAL A 315 17.10 66.87 11.59
N ALA A 316 16.31 66.18 12.43
CA ALA A 316 15.33 66.81 13.31
C ALA A 316 15.99 67.79 14.30
N ILE A 317 17.14 67.43 14.87
CA ILE A 317 17.88 68.30 15.79
C ILE A 317 18.46 69.50 15.05
N LEU A 318 19.16 69.29 13.93
CA LEU A 318 19.78 70.38 13.17
C LEU A 318 18.74 71.36 12.64
N GLN A 319 17.61 70.85 12.11
CA GLN A 319 16.48 71.66 11.68
C GLN A 319 15.94 72.53 12.83
N ARG A 320 15.78 71.96 14.03
CA ARG A 320 15.29 72.70 15.20
C ARG A 320 16.27 73.79 15.64
N LEU A 321 17.57 73.54 15.58
CA LEU A 321 18.59 74.53 15.93
C LEU A 321 18.66 75.67 14.90
N LEU A 322 18.61 75.33 13.61
CA LEU A 322 18.52 76.29 12.52
C LEU A 322 17.26 77.17 12.64
N GLN A 323 16.11 76.56 12.92
CA GLN A 323 14.86 77.29 13.16
C GLN A 323 14.96 78.24 14.36
N ARG A 324 15.66 77.82 15.42
CA ARG A 324 15.84 78.65 16.62
C ARG A 324 16.78 79.83 16.37
N LYS A 325 17.82 79.67 15.54
CA LYS A 325 18.82 80.71 15.25
C LYS A 325 18.36 81.69 14.16
N PHE A 326 17.70 81.19 13.11
CA PHE A 326 17.38 81.96 11.90
C PHE A 326 15.87 82.15 11.65
N GLY A 327 14.99 81.56 12.47
CA GLY A 327 13.54 81.65 12.30
C GLY A 327 12.98 80.60 11.34
N THR A 328 11.85 80.89 10.69
CA THR A 328 11.20 79.93 9.78
C THR A 328 12.11 79.57 8.61
N LEU A 329 12.43 78.27 8.47
CA LEU A 329 13.29 77.79 7.39
C LEU A 329 12.53 77.69 6.06
N PRO A 330 13.15 78.09 4.94
CA PRO A 330 12.62 77.86 3.59
C PRO A 330 12.37 76.37 3.29
N PRO A 331 11.34 76.01 2.50
CA PRO A 331 11.01 74.61 2.17
C PRO A 331 12.15 73.84 1.48
N ASP A 332 12.93 74.52 0.65
CA ASP A 332 14.11 73.98 -0.04
C ASP A 332 15.23 73.60 0.95
N VAL A 333 15.42 74.39 2.01
CA VAL A 333 16.38 74.07 3.09
C VAL A 333 15.93 72.84 3.88
N VAL A 334 14.63 72.72 4.18
CA VAL A 334 14.08 71.55 4.88
C VAL A 334 14.23 70.27 4.03
N ALA A 335 13.96 70.36 2.72
CA ALA A 335 14.18 69.26 1.80
C ALA A 335 15.68 68.88 1.70
N LYS A 336 16.57 69.88 1.67
CA LYS A 336 18.02 69.69 1.64
C LYS A 336 18.55 69.00 2.90
N LEU A 337 18.00 69.30 4.08
CA LEU A 337 18.32 68.62 5.33
C LEU A 337 17.86 67.15 5.32
N GLY A 338 16.64 66.88 4.85
CA GLY A 338 16.08 65.52 4.83
C GLY A 338 16.81 64.52 3.90
N GLN A 339 17.57 65.02 2.92
CA GLN A 339 18.31 64.19 1.96
C GLN A 339 19.82 64.15 2.23
N ALA A 340 20.31 64.87 3.24
CA ALA A 340 21.73 64.99 3.50
C ALA A 340 22.29 63.77 4.27
N PRO A 341 23.44 63.21 3.86
CA PRO A 341 24.07 62.13 4.61
C PRO A 341 24.65 62.65 5.93
N ILE A 342 24.74 61.79 6.95
CA ILE A 342 25.21 62.15 8.31
C ILE A 342 26.50 63.00 8.32
N PRO A 343 27.56 62.68 7.55
CA PRO A 343 28.77 63.50 7.57
C PRO A 343 28.55 64.95 7.15
N LEU A 344 27.58 65.20 6.27
CA LEU A 344 27.23 66.54 5.81
C LEU A 344 26.40 67.28 6.87
N LEU A 345 25.47 66.59 7.53
CA LEU A 345 24.71 67.12 8.67
C LEU A 345 25.64 67.53 9.82
N CYS A 346 26.67 66.73 10.11
CA CYS A 346 27.67 67.08 11.14
C CYS A 346 28.43 68.36 10.77
N ARG A 347 28.90 68.50 9.53
CA ARG A 347 29.60 69.72 9.09
C ARG A 347 28.71 70.96 9.20
N TRP A 348 27.45 70.84 8.79
CA TRP A 348 26.48 71.93 8.95
C TRP A 348 26.21 72.25 10.42
N SER A 349 26.17 71.26 11.31
CA SER A 349 26.02 71.49 12.75
C SER A 349 27.21 72.23 13.37
N GLU A 350 28.43 71.99 12.87
CA GLU A 350 29.63 72.70 13.32
C GLU A 350 29.63 74.15 12.81
N ARG A 351 29.37 74.35 11.51
CA ARG A 351 29.27 75.68 10.88
C ARG A 351 28.15 76.53 11.48
N LEU A 352 27.05 75.89 11.88
CA LEU A 352 25.93 76.56 12.54
C LEU A 352 26.36 77.35 13.78
N LEU A 353 27.43 76.95 14.48
CA LEU A 353 27.90 77.64 15.68
C LEU A 353 28.37 79.06 15.35
N ASP A 354 29.13 79.21 14.27
CA ASP A 354 29.81 80.46 13.92
C ASP A 354 29.08 81.29 12.85
N ALA A 355 28.28 80.62 11.99
CA ALA A 355 27.57 81.25 10.87
C ALA A 355 26.57 82.33 11.32
N GLN A 356 26.53 83.45 10.61
CA GLN A 356 25.60 84.56 10.82
C GLN A 356 24.40 84.51 9.86
N THR A 357 24.48 83.71 8.80
CA THR A 357 23.42 83.52 7.81
C THR A 357 23.18 82.03 7.51
N LEU A 358 22.05 81.69 6.88
CA LEU A 358 21.78 80.32 6.44
C LEU A 358 22.76 79.87 5.35
N GLU A 359 23.15 80.77 4.44
CA GLU A 359 24.08 80.48 3.34
C GLU A 359 25.44 80.02 3.87
N GLU A 360 25.98 80.73 4.87
CA GLU A 360 27.24 80.36 5.54
C GLU A 360 27.22 78.98 6.23
N VAL A 361 26.05 78.46 6.59
CA VAL A 361 25.94 77.09 7.13
C VAL A 361 26.08 76.05 6.02
N PHE A 362 25.50 76.34 4.85
CA PHE A 362 25.33 75.37 3.76
C PHE A 362 26.40 75.43 2.67
N ASP A 363 27.21 76.50 2.61
CA ASP A 363 28.47 76.62 1.85
C ASP A 363 29.59 75.84 2.55
#